data_AF-A0A0D0C1B4-F1
#
_entry.id   AF-A0A0D0C1B4-F1
#
_cell.length_a   1.000
_cell.length_b   1.000
_cell.length_c   1.000
_cell.angle_alpha   90.00
_cell.angle_beta   90.00
_cell.angle_gamma   90.00
#
_symmetry.space_group_name_H-M   'P 1'
#
loop_
_entity.id
_entity.type
_entity.pdbx_description
1 polymer ?
#
loop_
_entity_poly.entity_id
_entity_poly.type
_entity_poly.pdbx_seq_one_letter_code
_entity_poly.pdbx_strand_id
1 'polypeptide(L)'
;MLLMFEHSSQETYEKTRLAIQKCHPGSEVPSFYHTKTALADITGIKAMIHHMCLNSCLAYVRPYADYETCLNCGEFRFDQIKLRQLRGRVKVPRAVFNTIPLALQLQALFRTLATAQKMKYREQRTQEIYKELLRNQGLVDAYDNVLTGSVYLDAVRNGKIGLDNMLLIFLIDGAQLYESKLSDCWIYIWIVLKHTPDERYKKKHVLPGAIIPGPNKPKYIESFLYLGFHHVSAVQREGLMIWDASIDQTFTSNLFLILACADGPGLLCLSNLYYPVLLQPDNYQVNGCLHPDISHYDITPSTSSDYVKKLKILMAAPNQAQYEK
;
A
#
# COMPACT_ATOMS: atom_id res chain seq x y z
N MET A 1 10.81 -12.06 25.83
CA MET A 1 11.97 -11.27 25.35
C MET A 1 11.61 -10.39 24.14
N LEU A 2 11.10 -10.95 23.03
CA LEU A 2 10.68 -10.14 21.85
C LEU A 2 9.62 -9.07 22.17
N LEU A 3 8.67 -9.35 23.06
CA LEU A 3 7.66 -8.36 23.50
C LEU A 3 8.26 -7.15 24.25
N MET A 4 9.40 -7.31 24.95
CA MET A 4 10.06 -6.19 25.63
C MET A 4 10.78 -5.24 24.65
N PHE A 5 11.07 -5.71 23.43
CA PHE A 5 11.81 -4.94 22.42
C PHE A 5 10.94 -4.50 21.24
N GLU A 6 9.61 -4.59 21.35
CA GLU A 6 8.67 -4.29 20.25
C GLU A 6 8.84 -2.88 19.66
N HIS A 7 9.44 -1.96 20.43
CA HIS A 7 9.76 -0.58 20.03
C HIS A 7 11.24 -0.20 20.19
N SER A 8 12.13 -1.18 20.35
CA SER A 8 13.55 -0.93 20.63
C SER A 8 14.40 -1.02 19.36
N SER A 9 15.52 -0.29 19.34
CA SER A 9 16.49 -0.38 18.26
C SER A 9 17.19 -1.74 18.26
N GLN A 10 17.76 -2.11 17.11
CA GLN A 10 18.65 -3.28 17.01
C GLN A 10 19.81 -3.19 18.01
N GLU A 11 20.34 -1.99 18.25
CA GLU A 11 21.39 -1.77 19.23
C GLU A 11 20.93 -2.10 20.66
N THR A 12 19.72 -1.69 21.04
CA THR A 12 19.14 -2.03 22.34
C THR A 12 18.97 -3.54 22.49
N TYR A 13 18.47 -4.23 21.46
CA TYR A 13 18.36 -5.69 21.47
C TYR A 13 19.72 -6.35 21.70
N GLU A 14 20.76 -5.93 20.97
CA GLU A 14 22.11 -6.49 21.10
C GLU A 14 22.72 -6.20 22.47
N LYS A 15 22.51 -5.00 23.03
CA LYS A 15 22.93 -4.67 24.40
C LYS A 15 22.27 -5.58 25.43
N THR A 16 20.97 -5.83 25.32
CA THR A 16 20.30 -6.74 26.25
C THR A 16 20.72 -8.18 26.04
N ARG A 17 20.94 -8.62 24.79
CA ARG A 17 21.49 -9.95 24.50
C ARG A 17 22.81 -10.17 25.25
N LEU A 18 23.72 -9.20 25.15
CA LEU A 18 25.02 -9.23 25.84
C LEU A 18 24.85 -9.23 27.36
N ALA A 19 23.92 -8.43 27.91
CA ALA A 19 23.63 -8.41 29.34
C ALA A 19 23.12 -9.77 29.85
N ILE A 20 22.21 -10.42 29.11
CA ILE A 20 21.69 -11.75 29.45
C ILE A 20 22.80 -12.79 29.40
N GLN A 21 23.63 -12.76 28.36
CA GLN A 21 24.76 -13.68 28.23
C GLN A 21 25.78 -13.52 29.35
N LYS A 22 25.97 -12.29 29.87
CA LYS A 22 26.83 -12.01 31.03
C LYS A 22 26.24 -12.56 32.33
N CYS A 23 24.94 -12.40 32.56
CA CYS A 23 24.27 -12.89 33.78
C CYS A 23 24.01 -14.40 33.75
N HIS A 24 23.85 -14.97 32.56
CA HIS A 24 23.53 -16.39 32.34
C HIS A 24 24.39 -16.96 31.19
N PRO A 25 25.66 -17.35 31.46
CA PRO A 25 26.61 -17.78 30.42
C PRO A 25 26.18 -18.99 29.59
N GLY A 26 25.25 -19.81 30.09
CA GLY A 26 24.67 -20.94 29.34
C GLY A 26 23.44 -20.60 28.49
N SER A 27 23.03 -19.32 28.44
CA SER A 27 21.88 -18.90 27.63
C SER A 27 22.30 -18.54 26.20
N GLU A 28 21.85 -19.32 25.21
CA GLU A 28 22.06 -19.04 23.79
C GLU A 28 20.94 -18.14 23.25
N VAL A 29 21.03 -16.83 23.51
CA VAL A 29 20.12 -15.87 22.89
C VAL A 29 20.61 -15.56 21.47
N PRO A 30 19.79 -15.77 20.43
CA PRO A 30 20.20 -15.52 19.05
C PRO A 30 20.52 -14.04 18.80
N SER A 31 21.35 -13.76 17.79
CA SER A 31 21.55 -12.40 17.33
C SER A 31 20.30 -11.82 16.69
N PHE A 32 20.22 -10.50 16.58
CA PHE A 32 19.12 -9.85 15.87
C PHE A 32 19.03 -10.36 14.42
N TYR A 33 20.20 -10.54 13.79
CA TYR A 33 20.29 -11.11 12.45
C TYR A 33 19.72 -12.53 12.39
N HIS A 34 20.15 -13.45 13.27
CA HIS A 34 19.64 -14.82 13.29
C HIS A 34 18.14 -14.87 13.58
N THR A 35 17.65 -14.03 14.50
CA THR A 35 16.22 -13.92 14.80
C THR A 35 15.43 -13.48 13.57
N LYS A 36 15.90 -12.45 12.86
CA LYS A 36 15.26 -11.94 11.64
C LYS A 36 15.28 -12.97 10.51
N THR A 37 16.40 -13.68 10.34
CA THR A 37 16.53 -14.74 9.33
C THR A 37 15.61 -15.90 9.64
N ALA A 38 15.57 -16.39 10.89
CA ALA A 38 14.67 -17.47 11.30
C ALA A 38 13.19 -17.08 11.09
N LEU A 39 12.79 -15.86 11.44
CA LEU A 39 11.44 -15.36 11.16
C LEU A 39 11.14 -15.33 9.66
N ALA A 40 12.08 -14.88 8.85
CA ALA A 40 11.93 -14.82 7.41
C ALA A 40 11.86 -16.21 6.76
N ASP A 41 12.55 -17.20 7.31
CA ASP A 41 12.53 -18.59 6.82
C ASP A 41 11.24 -19.30 7.24
N ILE A 42 10.76 -19.08 8.48
CA ILE A 42 9.48 -19.61 8.95
C ILE A 42 8.34 -18.99 8.15
N THR A 43 8.29 -17.67 8.03
CA THR A 43 7.17 -16.96 7.39
C THR A 43 7.25 -16.96 5.87
N GLY A 44 8.46 -17.11 5.30
CA GLY A 44 8.73 -16.82 3.89
C GLY A 44 8.76 -15.32 3.56
N ILE A 45 8.40 -14.45 4.49
CA ILE A 45 8.24 -13.01 4.23
C ILE A 45 9.61 -12.33 4.32
N LYS A 46 10.14 -11.96 3.15
CA LYS A 46 11.39 -11.21 3.00
C LYS A 46 11.12 -9.89 2.29
N ALA A 47 11.64 -8.80 2.85
CA ALA A 47 11.62 -7.51 2.18
C ALA A 47 12.52 -7.58 0.93
N MET A 48 12.00 -7.13 -0.21
CA MET A 48 12.73 -7.06 -1.47
C MET A 48 13.26 -5.64 -1.65
N ILE A 49 14.56 -5.53 -1.88
CA ILE A 49 15.27 -4.26 -2.05
C ILE A 49 15.29 -3.90 -3.54
N HIS A 50 14.91 -2.66 -3.85
CA HIS A 50 14.85 -2.15 -5.22
C HIS A 50 15.58 -0.83 -5.33
N HIS A 51 16.24 -0.57 -6.46
CA HIS A 51 16.96 0.67 -6.67
C HIS A 51 15.98 1.80 -6.98
N MET A 52 16.28 3.01 -6.49
CA MET A 52 15.52 4.22 -6.84
C MET A 52 16.46 5.39 -7.13
N CYS A 53 15.93 6.42 -7.76
CA CYS A 53 16.65 7.68 -7.91
C CYS A 53 16.91 8.32 -6.53
N LEU A 54 18.11 8.90 -6.35
CA LEU A 54 18.49 9.61 -5.13
C LEU A 54 17.50 10.74 -4.77
N ASN A 55 16.94 11.40 -5.79
CA ASN A 55 15.97 12.49 -5.63
C ASN A 55 14.50 11.99 -5.66
N SER A 56 14.26 10.72 -5.35
CA SER A 56 12.95 10.05 -5.36
C SER A 56 12.15 10.24 -6.66
N CYS A 57 12.82 10.45 -7.79
CA CYS A 57 12.11 10.73 -9.03
C CYS A 57 11.36 9.50 -9.57
N LEU A 58 12.02 8.33 -9.57
CA LEU A 58 11.49 7.07 -10.05
C LEU A 58 12.17 5.87 -9.39
N ALA A 59 11.51 4.72 -9.42
CA ALA A 59 12.09 3.42 -9.13
C ALA A 59 12.69 2.79 -10.40
N TYR A 60 13.90 2.22 -10.29
CA TYR A 60 14.56 1.50 -11.40
C TYR A 60 14.05 0.05 -11.49
N VAL A 61 12.74 -0.06 -11.66
CA VAL A 61 12.00 -1.29 -11.94
C VAL A 61 11.50 -1.21 -13.38
N ARG A 62 10.97 -2.30 -13.95
CA ARG A 62 10.48 -2.26 -15.34
C ARG A 62 9.48 -1.10 -15.53
N PRO A 63 9.60 -0.32 -16.63
CA PRO A 63 10.54 -0.47 -17.75
C PRO A 63 11.94 0.15 -17.53
N TYR A 64 12.18 0.85 -16.43
CA TYR A 64 13.42 1.59 -16.14
C TYR A 64 14.57 0.74 -15.57
N ALA A 65 14.45 -0.60 -15.60
CA ALA A 65 15.38 -1.50 -14.92
C ALA A 65 16.83 -1.38 -15.42
N ASP A 66 17.00 -1.08 -16.72
CA ASP A 66 18.32 -1.03 -17.37
C ASP A 66 18.95 0.36 -17.36
N TYR A 67 18.27 1.36 -16.82
CA TYR A 67 18.77 2.73 -16.78
C TYR A 67 19.80 2.89 -15.66
N GLU A 68 20.90 3.59 -15.99
CA GLU A 68 21.96 3.94 -15.03
C GLU A 68 21.92 5.41 -14.59
N THR A 69 21.14 6.23 -15.29
CA THR A 69 20.90 7.64 -15.00
C THR A 69 19.40 7.91 -14.93
N CYS A 70 19.00 8.80 -14.04
CA CYS A 70 17.61 9.17 -13.87
C CYS A 70 17.14 10.03 -15.05
N LEU A 71 16.09 9.60 -15.74
CA LEU A 71 15.49 10.35 -16.86
C LEU A 71 14.94 11.72 -16.46
N ASN A 72 14.57 11.92 -15.19
CA ASN A 72 13.99 13.17 -14.72
C ASN A 72 15.04 14.19 -14.25
N CYS A 73 16.14 13.75 -13.62
CA CYS A 73 17.10 14.67 -12.98
C CYS A 73 18.57 14.43 -13.35
N GLY A 74 18.86 13.49 -14.25
CA GLY A 74 20.22 13.19 -14.71
C GLY A 74 21.13 12.49 -13.68
N GLU A 75 20.71 12.39 -12.42
CA GLU A 75 21.51 11.76 -11.36
C GLU A 75 21.83 10.29 -11.67
N PHE A 76 23.08 9.91 -11.38
CA PHE A 76 23.50 8.52 -11.49
C PHE A 76 22.78 7.64 -10.47
N ARG A 77 22.34 6.46 -10.92
CA ARG A 77 21.80 5.38 -10.09
C ARG A 77 22.85 4.81 -9.14
N PHE A 78 24.09 4.71 -9.61
CA PHE A 78 25.18 4.05 -8.88
C PHE A 78 26.22 5.05 -8.37
N ASP A 79 26.87 4.69 -7.27
CA ASP A 79 27.97 5.45 -6.65
C ASP A 79 29.20 5.42 -7.58
N GLN A 80 29.52 6.58 -8.14
CA GLN A 80 30.61 6.74 -9.10
C GLN A 80 32.00 6.56 -8.48
N ILE A 81 32.16 6.85 -7.19
CA ILE A 81 33.44 6.68 -6.48
C ILE A 81 33.72 5.20 -6.33
N LYS A 82 32.74 4.44 -5.80
CA LYS A 82 32.86 2.98 -5.65
C LYS A 82 33.02 2.29 -6.99
N LEU A 83 32.30 2.76 -8.02
CA LEU A 83 32.41 2.21 -9.37
C LEU A 83 33.84 2.34 -9.92
N ARG A 84 34.49 3.50 -9.76
CA ARG A 84 35.88 3.74 -10.17
C ARG A 84 36.86 2.90 -9.35
N GLN A 85 36.74 2.90 -8.03
CA GLN A 85 37.61 2.14 -7.12
C GLN A 85 37.58 0.63 -7.43
N LEU A 86 36.41 0.10 -7.76
CA LEU A 86 36.20 -1.32 -8.04
C LEU A 86 36.33 -1.66 -9.54
N ARG A 87 36.86 -0.74 -10.36
CA ARG A 87 37.07 -0.92 -11.81
C ARG A 87 35.82 -1.43 -12.55
N GLY A 88 34.65 -0.92 -12.17
CA GLY A 88 33.36 -1.29 -12.75
C GLY A 88 32.81 -2.66 -12.34
N ARG A 89 33.51 -3.43 -11.50
CA ARG A 89 33.11 -4.82 -11.14
C ARG A 89 31.89 -4.88 -10.24
N VAL A 90 31.70 -3.88 -9.39
CA VAL A 90 30.58 -3.82 -8.42
C VAL A 90 29.88 -2.48 -8.57
N LYS A 91 28.56 -2.55 -8.82
CA LYS A 91 27.69 -1.38 -8.90
C LYS A 91 26.90 -1.26 -7.61
N VAL A 92 27.15 -0.21 -6.84
CA VAL A 92 26.45 0.05 -5.58
C VAL A 92 25.39 1.13 -5.82
N PRO A 93 24.09 0.85 -5.60
CA PRO A 93 23.05 1.86 -5.78
C PRO A 93 23.20 2.99 -4.76
N ARG A 94 22.89 4.23 -5.18
CA ARG A 94 22.92 5.40 -4.29
C ARG A 94 21.69 5.53 -3.41
N ALA A 95 20.56 4.97 -3.84
CA ALA A 95 19.32 4.93 -3.06
C ALA A 95 18.53 3.65 -3.39
N VAL A 96 17.84 3.14 -2.37
CA VAL A 96 17.00 1.94 -2.46
C VAL A 96 15.70 2.13 -1.69
N PHE A 97 14.65 1.42 -2.10
CA PHE A 97 13.40 1.28 -1.36
C PHE A 97 13.07 -0.19 -1.17
N ASN A 98 12.15 -0.48 -0.26
CA ASN A 98 11.77 -1.85 0.08
C ASN A 98 10.32 -2.11 -0.30
N THR A 99 10.05 -3.32 -0.80
CA THR A 99 8.69 -3.84 -0.98
C THR A 99 8.52 -5.14 -0.21
N ILE A 100 7.31 -5.46 0.22
CA ILE A 100 7.02 -6.68 0.98
C ILE A 100 5.92 -7.45 0.22
N PRO A 101 6.15 -8.74 -0.14
CA PRO A 101 5.19 -9.52 -0.90
C PRO A 101 3.85 -9.67 -0.17
N LEU A 102 2.76 -9.19 -0.78
CA LEU A 102 1.42 -9.25 -0.21
C LEU A 102 0.90 -10.69 -0.03
N ALA A 103 1.02 -11.55 -1.05
CA ALA A 103 0.56 -12.94 -0.99
C ALA A 103 1.05 -13.71 0.24
N LEU A 104 2.35 -13.62 0.53
CA LEU A 104 2.97 -14.30 1.67
C LEU A 104 2.45 -13.76 3.01
N GLN A 105 2.21 -12.44 3.08
CA GLN A 105 1.58 -11.81 4.24
C GLN A 105 0.14 -12.33 4.44
N LEU A 106 -0.63 -12.45 3.36
CA LEU A 106 -2.01 -12.96 3.43
C LEU A 106 -2.04 -14.43 3.85
N GLN A 107 -1.17 -15.28 3.31
CA GLN A 107 -1.03 -16.68 3.73
C GLN A 107 -0.70 -16.80 5.22
N ALA A 108 0.17 -15.92 5.75
CA ALA A 108 0.54 -15.93 7.15
C ALA A 108 -0.64 -15.70 8.10
N LEU A 109 -1.69 -14.97 7.67
CA LEU A 109 -2.89 -14.73 8.48
C LEU A 109 -3.68 -16.01 8.79
N PHE A 110 -3.53 -17.06 7.98
CA PHE A 110 -4.28 -18.31 8.14
C PHE A 110 -3.50 -19.43 8.85
N ARG A 111 -2.23 -19.17 9.23
CA ARG A 111 -1.32 -20.22 9.73
C ARG A 111 -1.59 -20.73 11.14
N THR A 112 -2.36 -19.99 11.94
CA THR A 112 -2.71 -20.41 13.31
C THR A 112 -4.21 -20.44 13.45
N LEU A 113 -4.72 -21.35 14.27
CA LEU A 113 -6.15 -21.44 14.57
C LEU A 113 -6.74 -20.08 14.98
N ALA A 114 -6.04 -19.36 15.87
CA ALA A 114 -6.51 -18.08 16.40
C ALA A 114 -6.58 -16.98 15.33
N THR A 115 -5.60 -16.89 14.43
CA THR A 115 -5.60 -15.87 13.37
C THR A 115 -6.53 -16.24 12.22
N ALA A 116 -6.62 -17.53 11.86
CA ALA A 116 -7.52 -18.03 10.84
C ALA A 116 -9.00 -17.85 11.22
N GLN A 117 -9.37 -18.08 12.48
CA GLN A 117 -10.72 -17.82 12.98
C GLN A 117 -11.14 -16.35 12.78
N LYS A 118 -10.21 -15.40 12.94
CA LYS A 118 -10.49 -13.97 12.70
C LYS A 118 -10.77 -13.65 11.23
N MET A 119 -10.35 -14.49 10.30
CA MET A 119 -10.61 -14.30 8.86
C MET A 119 -12.06 -14.63 8.48
N LYS A 120 -12.84 -15.23 9.39
CA LYS A 120 -14.24 -15.61 9.14
C LYS A 120 -15.24 -14.46 9.31
N TYR A 121 -14.81 -13.31 9.84
CA TYR A 121 -15.71 -12.18 10.11
C TYR A 121 -16.47 -11.72 8.86
N ARG A 122 -15.79 -11.57 7.71
CA ARG A 122 -16.46 -11.09 6.48
C ARG A 122 -17.61 -12.02 6.07
N GLU A 123 -17.38 -13.32 6.12
CA GLU A 123 -18.41 -14.31 5.78
C GLU A 123 -19.60 -14.20 6.75
N GLN A 124 -19.33 -14.23 8.05
CA GLN A 124 -20.34 -14.14 9.10
C GLN A 124 -21.17 -12.85 8.96
N ARG A 125 -20.51 -11.70 8.84
CA ARG A 125 -21.18 -10.40 8.70
C ARG A 125 -21.98 -10.32 7.41
N THR A 126 -21.50 -10.88 6.30
CA THR A 126 -22.25 -10.88 5.03
C THR A 126 -23.53 -11.72 5.16
N GLN A 127 -23.48 -12.86 5.85
CA GLN A 127 -24.67 -13.68 6.12
C GLN A 127 -25.67 -12.96 7.04
N GLU A 128 -25.20 -12.24 8.06
CA GLU A 128 -26.05 -11.39 8.91
C GLU A 128 -26.75 -10.30 8.09
N ILE A 129 -26.00 -9.59 7.24
CA ILE A 129 -26.56 -8.55 6.37
C ILE A 129 -27.65 -9.13 5.45
N TYR A 130 -27.46 -10.33 4.88
CA TYR A 130 -28.52 -10.97 4.10
C TYR A 130 -29.78 -11.26 4.91
N LYS A 131 -29.65 -11.63 6.19
CA LYS A 131 -30.82 -11.80 7.08
C LYS A 131 -31.51 -10.47 7.37
N GLU A 132 -30.75 -9.39 7.58
CA GLU A 132 -31.29 -8.03 7.74
C GLU A 132 -32.10 -7.60 6.51
N LEU A 133 -31.52 -7.78 5.31
CA LEU A 133 -32.17 -7.45 4.05
C LEU A 133 -33.49 -8.22 3.85
N LEU A 134 -33.52 -9.51 4.18
CA LEU A 134 -34.74 -10.32 4.09
C LEU A 134 -35.82 -9.86 5.08
N ARG A 135 -35.42 -9.48 6.29
CA ARG A 135 -36.34 -9.02 7.33
C ARG A 135 -36.89 -7.63 7.04
N ASN A 136 -36.10 -6.75 6.42
CA ASN A 136 -36.38 -5.32 6.32
C ASN A 136 -36.65 -4.86 4.87
N GLN A 137 -37.31 -5.68 4.05
CA GLN A 137 -37.71 -5.30 2.68
C GLN A 137 -36.54 -4.81 1.80
N GLY A 138 -35.35 -5.37 1.98
CA GLY A 138 -34.16 -5.03 1.20
C GLY A 138 -33.30 -3.90 1.76
N LEU A 139 -33.54 -3.45 2.99
CA LEU A 139 -32.72 -2.44 3.67
C LEU A 139 -31.84 -3.06 4.77
N VAL A 140 -30.61 -2.59 4.89
CA VAL A 140 -29.72 -2.95 6.00
C VAL A 140 -30.12 -2.18 7.27
N ASP A 141 -29.85 -2.74 8.46
CA ASP A 141 -30.17 -2.07 9.72
C ASP A 141 -29.33 -0.79 9.92
N ALA A 142 -28.06 -0.82 9.49
CA ALA A 142 -27.14 0.29 9.59
C ALA A 142 -26.06 0.23 8.50
N TYR A 143 -25.63 1.39 8.01
CA TYR A 143 -24.49 1.52 7.10
C TYR A 143 -23.20 1.75 7.90
N ASP A 144 -22.70 0.69 8.53
CA ASP A 144 -21.57 0.72 9.48
C ASP A 144 -20.19 0.42 8.88
N ASN A 145 -20.15 -0.20 7.70
CA ASN A 145 -18.94 -0.78 7.14
C ASN A 145 -19.04 -0.92 5.61
N VAL A 146 -17.90 -1.07 4.93
CA VAL A 146 -17.82 -1.32 3.49
C VAL A 146 -18.66 -2.54 3.06
N LEU A 147 -18.84 -3.52 3.97
CA LEU A 147 -19.60 -4.75 3.70
C LEU A 147 -21.12 -4.52 3.57
N THR A 148 -21.66 -3.40 4.05
CA THR A 148 -23.10 -3.06 3.88
C THR A 148 -23.37 -2.29 2.60
N GLY A 149 -22.33 -1.90 1.85
CA GLY A 149 -22.47 -1.22 0.57
C GLY A 149 -23.08 -2.12 -0.51
N SER A 150 -24.04 -1.58 -1.27
CA SER A 150 -24.73 -2.30 -2.36
C SER A 150 -23.76 -2.89 -3.39
N VAL A 151 -22.72 -2.14 -3.77
CA VAL A 151 -21.68 -2.61 -4.72
C VAL A 151 -21.02 -3.91 -4.26
N TYR A 152 -20.69 -4.02 -2.97
CA TYR A 152 -20.12 -5.25 -2.42
C TYR A 152 -21.16 -6.37 -2.39
N LEU A 153 -22.36 -6.09 -1.90
CA LEU A 153 -23.43 -7.08 -1.74
C LEU A 153 -23.87 -7.66 -3.09
N ASP A 154 -23.98 -6.82 -4.12
CA ASP A 154 -24.29 -7.22 -5.49
C ASP A 154 -23.14 -8.02 -6.10
N ALA A 155 -21.89 -7.67 -5.81
CA ALA A 155 -20.74 -8.45 -6.28
C ALA A 155 -20.69 -9.85 -5.65
N VAL A 156 -21.04 -9.99 -4.37
CA VAL A 156 -21.17 -11.30 -3.71
C VAL A 156 -22.38 -12.07 -4.26
N ARG A 157 -23.54 -11.42 -4.38
CA ARG A 157 -24.78 -12.04 -4.91
C ARG A 157 -24.59 -12.59 -6.32
N ASN A 158 -23.90 -11.85 -7.17
CA ASN A 158 -23.62 -12.23 -8.55
C ASN A 158 -22.44 -13.22 -8.68
N GLY A 159 -21.87 -13.70 -7.57
CA GLY A 159 -20.74 -14.63 -7.56
C GLY A 159 -19.42 -14.03 -8.05
N LYS A 160 -19.34 -12.70 -8.25
CA LYS A 160 -18.09 -12.02 -8.63
C LYS A 160 -17.08 -12.08 -7.50
N ILE A 161 -17.54 -11.93 -6.24
CA ILE A 161 -16.72 -12.06 -5.04
C ILE A 161 -17.20 -13.28 -4.26
N GLY A 162 -16.42 -14.36 -4.28
CA GLY A 162 -16.66 -15.53 -3.45
C GLY A 162 -16.32 -15.27 -1.97
N LEU A 163 -16.88 -16.06 -1.04
CA LEU A 163 -16.64 -15.93 0.41
C LEU A 163 -15.18 -16.21 0.81
N ASP A 164 -14.50 -17.05 0.05
CA ASP A 164 -13.08 -17.37 0.28
C ASP A 164 -12.13 -16.28 -0.21
N ASN A 165 -12.59 -15.36 -1.06
CA ASN A 165 -11.75 -14.33 -1.66
C ASN A 165 -11.23 -13.30 -0.62
N MET A 166 -10.01 -12.83 -0.81
CA MET A 166 -9.42 -11.79 0.04
C MET A 166 -9.87 -10.42 -0.46
N LEU A 167 -10.40 -9.60 0.45
CA LEU A 167 -10.85 -8.25 0.17
C LEU A 167 -9.91 -7.25 0.83
N LEU A 168 -9.36 -6.33 0.03
CA LEU A 168 -8.26 -5.44 0.42
C LEU A 168 -8.62 -3.98 0.18
N ILE A 169 -8.13 -3.11 1.05
CA ILE A 169 -8.02 -1.67 0.81
C ILE A 169 -6.53 -1.34 0.69
N PHE A 170 -6.17 -0.60 -0.35
CA PHE A 170 -4.84 -0.02 -0.52
C PHE A 170 -4.82 1.36 0.10
N LEU A 171 -3.80 1.69 0.89
CA LEU A 171 -3.55 3.05 1.33
C LEU A 171 -2.12 3.45 1.07
N ILE A 172 -1.90 4.71 0.73
CA ILE A 172 -0.57 5.30 0.61
C ILE A 172 -0.54 6.70 1.20
N ASP A 173 0.53 7.02 1.89
CA ASP A 173 0.78 8.39 2.35
C ASP A 173 2.26 8.66 2.60
N GLY A 174 2.62 9.94 2.66
CA GLY A 174 3.84 10.43 3.28
C GLY A 174 3.72 10.41 4.80
N ALA A 175 4.76 9.94 5.47
CA ALA A 175 4.89 9.92 6.91
C ALA A 175 6.19 10.60 7.34
N GLN A 176 6.07 11.60 8.21
CA GLN A 176 7.22 12.23 8.85
C GLN A 176 7.61 11.41 10.08
N LEU A 177 8.83 10.85 10.08
CA LEU A 177 9.30 9.96 11.16
C LEU A 177 9.83 10.69 12.39
N TYR A 178 10.27 11.95 12.24
CA TYR A 178 10.83 12.77 13.32
C TYR A 178 10.31 14.20 13.23
N GLU A 179 9.91 14.76 14.38
CA GLU A 179 9.35 16.12 14.51
C GLU A 179 10.26 17.22 13.95
N SER A 180 11.58 17.06 14.04
CA SER A 180 12.56 18.12 13.74
C SER A 180 13.51 17.83 12.57
N LYS A 181 13.21 16.85 11.72
CA LYS A 181 14.02 16.56 10.52
C LYS A 181 13.12 16.42 9.30
N LEU A 182 13.66 16.78 8.13
CA LEU A 182 13.14 16.41 6.80
C LEU A 182 13.27 14.88 6.58
N SER A 183 12.74 14.08 7.49
CA SER A 183 12.74 12.62 7.41
C SER A 183 11.35 12.15 7.02
N ASP A 184 10.94 12.57 5.84
CA ASP A 184 9.72 12.09 5.23
C ASP A 184 10.01 10.74 4.59
N CYS A 185 9.09 9.80 4.71
CA CYS A 185 9.10 8.56 3.94
C CYS A 185 7.70 8.33 3.39
N TRP A 186 7.59 7.66 2.27
CA TRP A 186 6.29 7.25 1.73
C TRP A 186 6.08 5.78 2.02
N ILE A 187 4.91 5.44 2.53
CA ILE A 187 4.56 4.06 2.86
C ILE A 187 3.21 3.78 2.21
N TYR A 188 3.12 2.64 1.52
CA TYR A 188 1.81 2.08 1.21
C TYR A 188 1.58 0.78 1.97
N ILE A 189 0.33 0.59 2.38
CA ILE A 189 -0.15 -0.49 3.22
C ILE A 189 -1.39 -1.13 2.60
N TRP A 190 -1.70 -2.33 3.06
CA TRP A 190 -2.90 -3.07 2.72
C TRP A 190 -3.70 -3.36 3.99
N ILE A 191 -5.00 -3.06 3.95
CA ILE A 191 -5.94 -3.39 5.02
C ILE A 191 -6.80 -4.55 4.56
N VAL A 192 -6.86 -5.59 5.39
CA VAL A 192 -7.61 -6.81 5.10
C VAL A 192 -9.02 -6.70 5.67
N LEU A 193 -10.02 -6.63 4.79
CA LEU A 193 -11.44 -6.52 5.17
C LEU A 193 -12.05 -7.83 5.67
N LYS A 194 -11.28 -8.92 5.72
CA LYS A 194 -11.67 -10.14 6.44
C LYS A 194 -11.60 -9.97 7.97
N HIS A 195 -10.88 -8.98 8.50
CA HIS A 195 -10.90 -8.64 9.91
C HIS A 195 -12.09 -7.73 10.28
N THR A 196 -12.47 -7.74 11.55
CA THR A 196 -13.46 -6.80 12.10
C THR A 196 -12.96 -5.35 11.99
N PRO A 197 -13.87 -4.35 11.92
CA PRO A 197 -13.50 -2.92 11.93
C PRO A 197 -12.57 -2.53 13.08
N ASP A 198 -12.82 -3.05 14.28
CA ASP A 198 -12.04 -2.74 15.48
C ASP A 198 -10.62 -3.29 15.45
N GLU A 199 -10.39 -4.36 14.68
CA GLU A 199 -9.09 -5.02 14.60
C GLU A 199 -8.29 -4.60 13.38
N ARG A 200 -8.91 -4.40 12.21
CA ARG A 200 -8.21 -4.29 10.92
C ARG A 200 -7.26 -3.11 10.79
N TYR A 201 -7.44 -2.06 11.58
CA TYR A 201 -6.58 -0.86 11.59
C TYR A 201 -5.55 -0.88 12.72
N LYS A 202 -5.52 -1.90 13.58
CA LYS A 202 -4.48 -2.02 14.61
C LYS A 202 -3.15 -2.36 13.94
N LYS A 203 -2.05 -1.77 14.44
CA LYS A 203 -0.68 -1.92 13.89
C LYS A 203 -0.33 -3.36 13.47
N LYS A 204 -0.70 -4.36 14.27
CA LYS A 204 -0.42 -5.78 14.01
C LYS A 204 -1.16 -6.39 12.81
N HIS A 205 -2.22 -5.76 12.31
CA HIS A 205 -3.03 -6.24 11.19
C HIS A 205 -2.90 -5.36 9.93
N VAL A 206 -2.16 -4.26 10.03
CA VAL A 206 -1.81 -3.41 8.87
C VAL A 206 -0.65 -4.06 8.14
N LEU A 207 -0.86 -4.46 6.88
CA LEU A 207 0.16 -5.15 6.09
C LEU A 207 0.99 -4.14 5.31
N PRO A 208 2.29 -3.96 5.60
CA PRO A 208 3.12 -3.06 4.81
C PRO A 208 3.33 -3.61 3.39
N GLY A 209 3.26 -2.71 2.41
CA GLY A 209 3.46 -3.03 1.01
C GLY A 209 4.78 -2.50 0.48
N ALA A 210 5.09 -1.23 0.73
CA ALA A 210 6.42 -0.66 0.47
C ALA A 210 6.78 0.44 1.45
N ILE A 211 8.09 0.67 1.59
CA ILE A 211 8.68 1.79 2.32
C ILE A 211 9.65 2.48 1.37
N ILE A 212 9.32 3.71 0.99
CA ILE A 212 10.06 4.57 0.08
C ILE A 212 10.74 5.67 0.90
N PRO A 213 12.07 5.64 1.06
CA PRO A 213 12.78 6.66 1.80
C PRO A 213 12.65 8.04 1.15
N GLY A 214 12.51 9.09 1.94
CA GLY A 214 12.67 10.46 1.46
C GLY A 214 14.13 10.91 1.47
N PRO A 215 14.41 12.22 1.60
CA PRO A 215 13.50 13.28 2.05
C PRO A 215 12.49 13.74 0.99
N ASN A 216 12.69 13.36 -0.27
CA ASN A 216 11.87 13.82 -1.38
C ASN A 216 10.64 12.93 -1.57
N LYS A 217 9.49 13.55 -1.86
CA LYS A 217 8.30 12.83 -2.31
C LYS A 217 8.56 12.10 -3.63
N PRO A 218 7.98 10.90 -3.84
CA PRO A 218 8.00 10.22 -5.13
C PRO A 218 7.44 11.13 -6.23
N LYS A 219 8.20 11.37 -7.31
CA LYS A 219 7.70 12.17 -8.44
C LYS A 219 6.83 11.36 -9.40
N TYR A 220 7.29 10.15 -9.73
CA TYR A 220 6.55 9.20 -10.56
C TYR A 220 6.14 7.99 -9.72
N ILE A 221 5.04 8.17 -8.98
CA ILE A 221 4.59 7.22 -7.94
C ILE A 221 4.28 5.84 -8.52
N GLU A 222 3.81 5.79 -9.76
CA GLU A 222 3.44 4.58 -10.49
C GLU A 222 4.63 3.61 -10.59
N SER A 223 5.86 4.12 -10.74
CA SER A 223 7.05 3.26 -10.72
C SER A 223 7.29 2.58 -9.37
N PHE A 224 6.94 3.24 -8.26
CA PHE A 224 7.07 2.66 -6.92
C PHE A 224 5.92 1.70 -6.60
N LEU A 225 4.73 1.94 -7.16
CA LEU A 225 3.55 1.08 -7.02
C LEU A 225 3.59 -0.17 -7.91
N TYR A 226 4.31 -0.08 -9.04
CA TYR A 226 4.34 -1.12 -10.06
C TYR A 226 4.57 -2.51 -9.48
N LEU A 227 5.55 -2.68 -8.59
CA LEU A 227 5.88 -4.00 -8.04
C LEU A 227 4.75 -4.58 -7.17
N GLY A 228 4.14 -3.74 -6.32
CA GLY A 228 3.02 -4.15 -5.48
C GLY A 228 1.81 -4.57 -6.30
N PHE A 229 1.43 -3.75 -7.27
CA PHE A 229 0.26 -4.01 -8.12
C PHE A 229 0.51 -5.08 -9.19
N HIS A 230 1.74 -5.24 -9.67
CA HIS A 230 2.13 -6.36 -10.52
C HIS A 230 1.94 -7.68 -9.77
N HIS A 231 2.32 -7.73 -8.49
CA HIS A 231 2.08 -8.90 -7.65
C HIS A 231 0.58 -9.14 -7.42
N VAL A 232 -0.20 -8.11 -7.12
CA VAL A 232 -1.67 -8.23 -7.02
C VAL A 232 -2.26 -8.79 -8.32
N SER A 233 -1.86 -8.24 -9.47
CA SER A 233 -2.37 -8.68 -10.78
C SER A 233 -1.99 -10.12 -11.10
N ALA A 234 -0.77 -10.56 -10.78
CA ALA A 234 -0.36 -11.95 -10.95
C ALA A 234 -1.26 -12.89 -10.12
N VAL A 235 -1.45 -12.57 -8.84
CA VAL A 235 -2.29 -13.36 -7.93
C VAL A 235 -3.76 -13.33 -8.35
N GLN A 236 -4.27 -12.24 -8.94
CA GLN A 236 -5.62 -12.18 -9.47
C GLN A 236 -5.84 -13.11 -10.68
N ARG A 237 -4.79 -13.38 -11.47
CA ARG A 237 -4.88 -14.28 -12.63
C ARG A 237 -4.71 -15.75 -12.25
N GLU A 238 -3.80 -16.03 -11.32
CA GLU A 238 -3.41 -17.40 -10.95
C GLU A 238 -4.20 -17.93 -9.74
N GLY A 239 -4.72 -17.04 -8.91
CA GLY A 239 -5.29 -17.36 -7.60
C GLY A 239 -4.22 -17.53 -6.53
N LEU A 240 -4.56 -17.21 -5.28
CA LEU A 240 -3.70 -17.42 -4.12
C LEU A 240 -4.08 -18.71 -3.41
N MET A 241 -3.23 -19.72 -3.45
CA MET A 241 -3.42 -20.92 -2.64
C MET A 241 -3.09 -20.61 -1.16
N ILE A 242 -4.03 -20.88 -0.26
CA ILE A 242 -3.94 -20.61 1.19
C ILE A 242 -4.32 -21.88 1.94
N TRP A 243 -3.49 -22.28 2.91
CA TRP A 243 -3.85 -23.31 3.89
C TRP A 243 -4.45 -22.65 5.13
N ASP A 244 -5.65 -23.10 5.53
CA ASP A 244 -6.41 -22.63 6.68
C ASP A 244 -6.23 -23.56 7.87
N ALA A 245 -5.49 -23.11 8.89
CA ALA A 245 -5.25 -23.87 10.11
C ALA A 245 -6.51 -24.14 10.95
N SER A 246 -7.62 -23.43 10.71
CA SER A 246 -8.87 -23.61 11.46
C SER A 246 -9.70 -24.80 11.00
N ILE A 247 -9.54 -25.21 9.75
CA ILE A 247 -10.26 -26.35 9.15
C ILE A 247 -9.32 -27.39 8.55
N ASP A 248 -8.01 -27.15 8.61
CA ASP A 248 -6.94 -27.96 8.04
C ASP A 248 -7.15 -28.28 6.55
N GLN A 249 -7.50 -27.25 5.77
CA GLN A 249 -7.77 -27.38 4.34
C GLN A 249 -7.09 -26.27 3.55
N THR A 250 -6.78 -26.58 2.29
CA THR A 250 -6.24 -25.62 1.34
C THR A 250 -7.36 -25.13 0.42
N PHE A 251 -7.43 -23.82 0.22
CA PHE A 251 -8.36 -23.19 -0.71
C PHE A 251 -7.65 -22.17 -1.60
N THR A 252 -8.25 -21.87 -2.75
CA THR A 252 -7.73 -20.83 -3.66
C THR A 252 -8.54 -19.56 -3.51
N SER A 253 -7.85 -18.45 -3.22
CA SER A 253 -8.45 -17.15 -2.98
C SER A 253 -8.06 -16.17 -4.07
N ASN A 254 -9.05 -15.53 -4.70
CA ASN A 254 -8.80 -14.37 -5.54
C ASN A 254 -8.64 -13.10 -4.69
N LEU A 255 -7.84 -12.15 -5.16
CA LEU A 255 -7.69 -10.85 -4.51
C LEU A 255 -8.64 -9.82 -5.12
N PHE A 256 -9.40 -9.13 -4.28
CA PHE A 256 -10.22 -7.99 -4.67
C PHE A 256 -9.74 -6.74 -3.96
N LEU A 257 -9.32 -5.76 -4.74
CA LEU A 257 -9.03 -4.42 -4.25
C LEU A 257 -10.31 -3.59 -4.35
N ILE A 258 -10.93 -3.27 -3.21
CA ILE A 258 -12.22 -2.57 -3.19
C ILE A 258 -12.06 -1.05 -3.17
N LEU A 259 -11.00 -0.56 -2.54
CA LEU A 259 -10.72 0.87 -2.38
C LEU A 259 -9.22 1.14 -2.45
N ALA A 260 -8.87 2.30 -2.99
CA ALA A 260 -7.58 2.93 -2.84
C ALA A 260 -7.80 4.26 -2.10
N CYS A 261 -7.12 4.47 -0.98
CA CYS A 261 -7.30 5.65 -0.14
C CYS A 261 -5.95 6.34 0.09
N ALA A 262 -6.00 7.66 0.23
CA ALA A 262 -4.88 8.50 0.64
C ALA A 262 -5.47 9.78 1.28
N ASP A 263 -4.63 10.58 1.94
CA ASP A 263 -5.02 11.94 2.34
C ASP A 263 -5.18 12.84 1.10
N GLY A 264 -5.62 14.09 1.26
CA GLY A 264 -5.85 14.98 0.11
C GLY A 264 -4.63 15.09 -0.84
N PRO A 265 -3.44 15.48 -0.34
CA PRO A 265 -2.21 15.51 -1.12
C PRO A 265 -1.78 14.16 -1.72
N GLY A 266 -1.91 13.06 -0.97
CA GLY A 266 -1.60 11.71 -1.42
C GLY A 266 -2.56 11.22 -2.49
N LEU A 267 -3.84 11.61 -2.40
CA LEU A 267 -4.84 11.32 -3.41
C LEU A 267 -4.49 12.04 -4.71
N LEU A 268 -4.03 13.30 -4.66
CA LEU A 268 -3.51 14.01 -5.85
C LEU A 268 -2.33 13.27 -6.50
N CYS A 269 -1.50 12.61 -5.71
CA CYS A 269 -0.40 11.79 -6.23
C CYS A 269 -0.92 10.50 -6.88
N LEU A 270 -1.98 9.88 -6.34
CA LEU A 270 -2.66 8.74 -6.97
C LEU A 270 -3.52 9.15 -8.19
N SER A 271 -4.03 10.37 -8.20
CA SER A 271 -5.07 10.85 -9.12
C SER A 271 -4.54 11.45 -10.42
N ASN A 272 -3.31 11.12 -10.83
CA ASN A 272 -3.04 11.01 -12.28
C ASN A 272 -3.99 9.98 -12.94
N LEU A 273 -4.71 9.19 -12.13
CA LEU A 273 -6.04 8.64 -12.39
C LEU A 273 -7.13 9.69 -12.01
N TYR A 274 -7.49 10.57 -12.94
CA TYR A 274 -8.40 11.70 -12.70
C TYR A 274 -9.79 11.21 -12.24
N TYR A 275 -10.15 11.46 -10.97
CA TYR A 275 -11.56 11.52 -10.57
C TYR A 275 -11.87 13.00 -10.34
N PRO A 276 -12.72 13.64 -11.16
CA PRO A 276 -13.16 14.98 -10.85
C PRO A 276 -13.82 14.99 -9.47
N VAL A 277 -13.46 15.95 -8.63
CA VAL A 277 -14.26 16.28 -7.45
C VAL A 277 -15.61 16.72 -7.99
N LEU A 278 -16.64 15.90 -7.79
CA LEU A 278 -17.97 16.13 -8.34
C LEU A 278 -18.87 16.91 -7.39
N LEU A 279 -18.53 16.97 -6.11
CA LEU A 279 -19.34 17.64 -5.10
C LEU A 279 -18.52 18.73 -4.43
N GLN A 280 -19.17 19.86 -4.16
CA GLN A 280 -18.62 20.92 -3.35
C GLN A 280 -18.49 20.44 -1.90
N PRO A 281 -17.35 20.65 -1.23
CA PRO A 281 -17.20 20.33 0.17
C PRO A 281 -18.11 21.19 1.05
N ASP A 282 -18.75 20.58 2.05
CA ASP A 282 -19.58 21.29 3.03
C ASP A 282 -18.78 22.40 3.74
N ASN A 283 -19.38 23.59 3.83
CA ASN A 283 -18.79 24.78 4.46
C ASN A 283 -17.48 25.29 3.83
N TYR A 284 -17.14 24.92 2.60
CA TYR A 284 -15.98 25.44 1.88
C TYR A 284 -16.39 26.53 0.87
N GLN A 285 -16.34 27.79 1.31
CA GLN A 285 -16.59 28.96 0.45
C GLN A 285 -15.34 29.83 0.33
N VAL A 286 -14.46 29.45 -0.61
CA VAL A 286 -13.29 30.24 -0.99
C VAL A 286 -13.54 30.80 -2.39
N ASN A 287 -13.64 32.13 -2.49
CA ASN A 287 -13.84 32.82 -3.78
C ASN A 287 -12.74 32.44 -4.78
N GLY A 288 -13.13 32.02 -5.98
CA GLY A 288 -12.23 31.54 -7.04
C GLY A 288 -11.91 30.03 -7.00
N CYS A 289 -12.32 29.32 -5.94
CA CYS A 289 -12.16 27.87 -5.79
C CYS A 289 -13.51 27.14 -5.69
N LEU A 290 -14.59 27.78 -6.15
CA LEU A 290 -15.96 27.27 -6.14
C LEU A 290 -16.30 26.71 -7.52
N HIS A 291 -16.72 25.45 -7.56
CA HIS A 291 -17.49 24.91 -8.68
C HIS A 291 -18.85 24.42 -8.15
N PRO A 292 -19.91 24.39 -8.97
CA PRO A 292 -21.15 23.73 -8.61
C PRO A 292 -20.95 22.21 -8.60
N ASP A 293 -21.79 21.50 -7.86
CA ASP A 293 -21.88 20.04 -7.95
C ASP A 293 -22.08 19.60 -9.42
N ILE A 294 -21.24 18.68 -9.87
CA ILE A 294 -21.27 18.09 -11.21
C ILE A 294 -21.79 16.66 -11.05
N SER A 295 -22.94 16.37 -11.65
CA SER A 295 -23.46 15.01 -11.73
C SER A 295 -22.51 14.10 -12.53
N HIS A 296 -22.25 12.89 -12.06
CA HIS A 296 -21.41 11.93 -12.79
C HIS A 296 -22.03 11.49 -14.13
N TYR A 297 -23.32 11.72 -14.33
CA TYR A 297 -24.02 11.45 -15.59
C TYR A 297 -23.80 12.55 -16.65
N ASP A 298 -23.37 13.75 -16.25
CA ASP A 298 -23.22 14.90 -17.14
C ASP A 298 -21.76 15.09 -17.62
N ILE A 299 -20.86 14.19 -17.23
CA ILE A 299 -19.47 14.20 -17.66
C ILE A 299 -19.39 13.75 -19.12
N THR A 300 -19.31 14.72 -20.03
CA THR A 300 -19.06 14.43 -21.44
C THR A 300 -17.66 13.81 -21.63
N PRO A 301 -17.50 12.78 -22.46
CA PRO A 301 -16.19 12.20 -22.73
C PRO A 301 -15.30 13.24 -23.42
N SER A 302 -14.25 13.69 -22.74
CA SER A 302 -13.23 14.56 -23.30
C SER A 302 -12.20 13.74 -24.08
N THR A 303 -11.89 14.18 -25.30
CA THR A 303 -10.85 13.52 -26.10
C THR A 303 -9.45 13.98 -25.67
N SER A 304 -8.43 13.16 -25.90
CA SER A 304 -7.03 13.57 -25.71
C SER A 304 -6.67 14.82 -26.53
N SER A 305 -7.33 15.01 -27.67
CA SER A 305 -7.23 16.22 -28.49
C SER A 305 -7.75 17.46 -27.76
N ASP A 306 -8.90 17.35 -27.09
CA ASP A 306 -9.48 18.47 -26.32
C ASP A 306 -8.63 18.85 -25.12
N TYR A 307 -8.04 17.86 -24.44
CA TYR A 307 -7.10 18.08 -23.36
C TYR A 307 -5.85 18.83 -23.85
N VAL A 308 -5.21 18.36 -24.92
CA VAL A 308 -4.00 19.00 -25.47
C VAL A 308 -4.29 20.42 -25.96
N LYS A 309 -5.47 20.64 -26.54
CA LYS A 309 -5.91 21.98 -26.97
C LYS A 309 -6.07 22.93 -25.79
N LYS A 310 -6.75 22.50 -24.71
CA LYS A 310 -6.92 23.29 -23.48
C LYS A 310 -5.60 23.53 -22.76
N LEU A 311 -4.73 22.54 -22.74
CA LEU A 311 -3.39 22.65 -22.15
C LEU A 311 -2.52 23.65 -22.89
N LYS A 312 -2.56 23.70 -24.23
CA LYS A 312 -1.86 24.72 -25.03
C LYS A 312 -2.36 26.13 -24.74
N ILE A 313 -3.67 26.29 -24.52
CA ILE A 313 -4.27 27.60 -24.15
C ILE A 313 -3.77 28.02 -22.76
N LEU A 314 -3.79 27.09 -21.79
CA LEU A 314 -3.30 27.34 -20.43
C LEU A 314 -1.80 27.71 -20.42
N MET A 315 -0.97 26.98 -21.17
CA MET A 315 0.47 27.24 -21.26
C MET A 315 0.81 28.54 -21.99
N ALA A 316 -0.07 29.02 -22.87
CA ALA A 316 0.11 30.26 -23.61
C ALA A 316 -0.39 31.51 -22.86
N ALA A 317 -1.18 31.32 -21.79
CA ALA A 317 -1.70 32.43 -21.01
C ALA A 317 -0.61 32.97 -20.05
N PRO A 318 -0.19 34.24 -20.19
CA PRO A 318 0.86 34.82 -19.35
C PRO A 318 0.37 35.21 -17.94
N ASN A 319 -0.95 35.25 -17.72
CA ASN A 319 -1.57 35.44 -16.40
C ASN A 319 -3.02 34.95 -16.37
N GLN A 320 -3.57 34.82 -15.16
CA GLN A 320 -4.91 34.31 -14.89
C GLN A 320 -6.03 35.06 -15.63
N ALA A 321 -5.95 36.40 -15.67
CA ALA A 321 -6.98 37.24 -16.29
C ALA A 321 -7.07 37.06 -17.82
N GLN A 322 -6.02 36.53 -18.46
CA GLN A 322 -6.03 36.21 -19.90
C GLN A 322 -6.40 34.75 -20.18
N TYR A 323 -6.28 33.86 -19.19
CA TYR A 323 -6.81 32.49 -19.27
C TYR A 323 -8.34 32.46 -19.14
N GLU A 324 -8.91 33.35 -18.33
CA GLU A 324 -10.34 33.39 -18.01
C GLU A 324 -11.24 34.13 -19.03
N LYS A 325 -10.67 34.64 -20.13
CA LYS A 325 -11.40 35.29 -21.24
C LYS A 325 -11.81 34.30 -22.32
#